data_AF-A0A2J2H6J7-F1
#
_entry.id   AF-A0A2J2H6J7-F1
#
_cell.length_a   1.000
_cell.length_b   1.000
_cell.length_c   1.000
_cell.angle_alpha   90.00
_cell.angle_beta   90.00
_cell.angle_gamma   90.00
#
_symmetry.space_group_name_H-M   'P 1'
#
loop_
_entity.id
_entity.type
_entity.pdbx_description
1 polymer ?
#
loop_
_entity_poly.entity_id
_entity_poly.type
_entity_poly.pdbx_seq_one_letter_code
_entity_poly.pdbx_strand_id
1 'polypeptide(L)'
;MIGLYADEVIESSLPLLVPTCEAVKPNVIPYVDGDIACLMKALDSAHIAVALRTRNKVALKLAAEVRPDILILVDGLAARGRRIRPLLRPGAAARGYYLVESREQLRRIDGGLAEGLFLYARNFDQAWIAEALGGRLKCDGCSPPCRAVDLLLCNAYRELEVV
;
A
#
# COMPACT_ATOMS: atom_id res chain seq x y z
N MET A 1 0.76 5.63 6.22
CA MET A 1 1.12 4.20 6.44
C MET A 1 2.12 3.76 5.37
N ILE A 2 3.11 2.93 5.71
CA ILE A 2 4.03 2.31 4.74
C ILE A 2 3.88 0.80 4.89
N GLY A 3 3.74 0.10 3.76
CA GLY A 3 3.63 -1.34 3.67
C GLY A 3 4.38 -1.88 2.46
N LEU A 4 4.25 -3.18 2.23
CA LEU A 4 4.93 -3.89 1.15
C LEU A 4 3.93 -4.44 0.14
N TYR A 5 4.29 -4.40 -1.14
CA TYR A 5 3.69 -5.24 -2.17
C TYR A 5 4.64 -6.41 -2.46
N ALA A 6 4.11 -7.62 -2.52
CA ALA A 6 4.85 -8.82 -2.90
C ALA A 6 3.96 -9.77 -3.69
N ASP A 7 4.54 -10.52 -4.63
CA ASP A 7 3.80 -11.50 -5.42
C ASP A 7 3.45 -12.76 -4.63
N GLU A 8 4.11 -12.97 -3.49
CA GLU A 8 3.92 -14.09 -2.59
C GLU A 8 3.99 -13.64 -1.12
N VAL A 9 3.45 -14.46 -0.21
CA VAL A 9 3.49 -14.18 1.23
C VAL A 9 4.92 -14.35 1.73
N ILE A 10 5.47 -13.30 2.32
CA ILE A 10 6.80 -13.28 2.93
C ILE A 10 6.71 -13.04 4.43
N GLU A 11 7.78 -13.35 5.16
CA GLU A 11 7.86 -13.03 6.58
C GLU A 11 8.09 -11.53 6.78
N SER A 12 7.09 -10.86 7.36
CA SER A 12 7.14 -9.44 7.69
C SER A 12 6.11 -9.14 8.78
N SER A 13 6.38 -8.14 9.61
CA SER A 13 5.42 -7.58 10.57
C SER A 13 4.59 -6.43 10.00
N LEU A 14 4.92 -5.96 8.79
CA LEU A 14 4.30 -4.82 8.15
C LEU A 14 3.05 -5.21 7.35
N PRO A 15 2.14 -4.27 7.05
CA PRO A 15 1.07 -4.52 6.09
C PRO A 15 1.64 -5.00 4.76
N LEU A 16 1.19 -6.17 4.32
CA LEU A 16 1.69 -6.87 3.14
C LEU A 16 0.55 -7.09 2.15
N LEU A 17 0.57 -6.37 1.03
CA LEU A 17 -0.37 -6.51 -0.07
C LEU A 17 0.10 -7.61 -1.02
N VAL A 18 -0.70 -8.67 -1.18
CA VAL A 18 -0.32 -9.89 -1.92
C VAL A 18 -1.46 -10.35 -2.84
N PRO A 19 -1.21 -10.75 -4.09
CA PRO A 19 -2.22 -11.34 -4.97
C PRO A 19 -2.64 -12.74 -4.50
N THR A 20 -3.47 -12.80 -3.46
CA THR A 20 -3.99 -14.01 -2.83
C THR A 20 -5.47 -13.85 -2.51
N CYS A 21 -6.17 -14.97 -2.36
CA CYS A 21 -7.58 -15.01 -1.96
C CYS A 21 -7.77 -15.12 -0.44
N GLU A 22 -6.70 -15.18 0.35
CA GLU A 22 -6.79 -15.42 1.79
C GLU A 22 -5.74 -14.64 2.58
N ALA A 23 -6.16 -14.04 3.69
CA ALA A 23 -5.26 -13.39 4.63
C ALA A 23 -4.69 -14.43 5.61
N VAL A 24 -3.69 -15.20 5.16
CA VAL A 24 -3.06 -16.28 5.95
C VAL A 24 -2.34 -15.79 7.23
N LYS A 25 -2.16 -14.48 7.37
CA LYS A 25 -1.60 -13.82 8.57
C LYS A 25 -2.32 -12.47 8.80
N PRO A 26 -2.34 -11.94 10.04
CA PRO A 26 -3.01 -10.67 10.37
C PRO A 26 -2.58 -9.45 9.57
N ASN A 27 -1.33 -9.43 9.11
CA ASN A 27 -0.76 -8.31 8.35
C ASN A 27 -0.91 -8.46 6.82
N VAL A 28 -1.44 -9.59 6.33
CA VAL A 28 -1.67 -9.81 4.90
C VAL A 28 -2.95 -9.12 4.48
N ILE A 29 -2.86 -8.32 3.42
CA ILE A 29 -3.96 -7.69 2.70
C ILE A 29 -4.14 -8.45 1.39
N PRO A 30 -5.18 -9.29 1.25
CA PRO A 30 -5.47 -9.99 0.01
C PRO A 30 -5.73 -8.97 -1.11
N TYR A 31 -5.07 -9.16 -2.25
CA TYR A 31 -5.24 -8.37 -3.45
C TYR A 31 -5.91 -9.20 -4.53
N VAL A 32 -7.24 -9.12 -4.56
CA VAL A 32 -8.07 -10.00 -5.39
C VAL A 32 -8.45 -9.31 -6.70
N ASP A 33 -8.39 -10.06 -7.78
CA ASP A 33 -9.06 -9.71 -9.03
C ASP A 33 -10.55 -10.09 -8.93
N GLY A 34 -11.41 -9.54 -9.80
CA GLY A 34 -12.88 -9.59 -9.70
C GLY A 34 -13.58 -10.97 -9.68
N ASP A 35 -12.87 -12.08 -9.44
CA ASP A 35 -13.45 -13.38 -9.10
C ASP A 35 -14.17 -13.33 -7.74
N ILE A 36 -15.47 -13.62 -7.77
CA ILE A 36 -16.34 -13.59 -6.59
C ILE A 36 -15.93 -14.66 -5.58
N ALA A 37 -15.52 -15.85 -6.01
CA ALA A 37 -15.13 -16.91 -5.08
C ALA A 37 -13.88 -16.51 -4.28
N CYS A 38 -12.88 -15.98 -4.98
CA CYS A 38 -11.68 -15.42 -4.37
C CYS A 38 -11.99 -14.24 -3.43
N LEU A 39 -12.86 -13.31 -3.87
CA LEU A 39 -13.27 -12.17 -3.05
C LEU A 39 -13.96 -12.60 -1.76
N MET A 40 -14.86 -13.59 -1.80
CA MET A 40 -15.56 -14.07 -0.60
C MET A 40 -14.58 -14.69 0.41
N LYS A 41 -13.61 -15.49 -0.04
CA LYS A 41 -12.55 -16.03 0.83
C LYS A 41 -11.68 -14.93 1.44
N ALA A 42 -11.36 -13.91 0.65
CA ALA A 42 -10.56 -12.78 1.12
C ALA A 42 -11.31 -11.98 2.19
N LEU A 43 -12.61 -11.75 1.97
CA LEU A 43 -13.47 -11.06 2.93
C LEU A 43 -13.68 -11.87 4.22
N ASP A 44 -13.76 -13.20 4.14
CA ASP A 44 -13.92 -14.04 5.33
C ASP A 44 -12.67 -14.03 6.23
N SER A 45 -11.48 -14.11 5.62
CA SER A 45 -10.20 -14.18 6.33
C SER A 45 -9.59 -12.82 6.68
N ALA A 46 -9.95 -11.73 6.01
CA ALA A 46 -9.26 -10.45 6.17
C ALA A 46 -9.36 -9.86 7.58
N HIS A 47 -8.21 -9.40 8.08
CA HIS A 47 -8.10 -8.79 9.41
C HIS A 47 -8.09 -7.26 9.38
N ILE A 48 -7.44 -6.64 8.38
CA ILE A 48 -7.23 -5.19 8.31
C ILE A 48 -7.87 -4.55 7.09
N ALA A 49 -7.69 -5.16 5.92
CA ALA A 49 -8.17 -4.64 4.66
C ALA A 49 -8.25 -5.74 3.60
N VAL A 50 -9.01 -5.48 2.54
CA VAL A 50 -8.96 -6.22 1.26
C VAL A 50 -8.72 -5.21 0.15
N ALA A 51 -7.83 -5.54 -0.78
CA ALA A 51 -7.68 -4.80 -2.02
C ALA A 51 -8.39 -5.54 -3.17
N LEU A 52 -9.27 -4.83 -3.87
CA LEU A 52 -10.08 -5.37 -4.95
C LEU A 52 -9.74 -4.66 -6.25
N ARG A 53 -9.17 -5.39 -7.21
CA ARG A 53 -8.98 -4.92 -8.58
C ARG A 53 -10.25 -5.18 -9.36
N THR A 54 -11.04 -4.13 -9.60
CA THR A 54 -12.30 -4.25 -10.31
C THR A 54 -12.72 -2.96 -10.98
N ARG A 55 -13.47 -3.08 -12.08
CA ARG A 55 -14.30 -2.00 -12.66
C ARG A 55 -15.79 -2.17 -12.33
N ASN A 56 -16.15 -3.23 -11.61
CA ASN A 56 -17.54 -3.58 -11.33
C ASN A 56 -17.99 -2.98 -9.99
N LYS A 57 -18.90 -2.02 -10.04
CA LYS A 57 -19.49 -1.38 -8.85
C LYS A 57 -20.26 -2.37 -7.96
N VAL A 58 -20.79 -3.45 -8.53
CA VAL A 58 -21.51 -4.49 -7.77
C VAL A 58 -20.55 -5.25 -6.86
N ALA A 59 -19.37 -5.63 -7.34
CA ALA A 59 -18.37 -6.32 -6.54
C ALA A 59 -17.89 -5.46 -5.36
N LEU A 60 -17.67 -4.16 -5.60
CA LEU A 60 -17.31 -3.22 -4.54
C LEU A 60 -18.42 -3.06 -3.49
N LYS A 61 -19.69 -2.95 -3.93
CA LYS A 61 -20.84 -2.87 -3.02
C LYS A 61 -20.96 -4.16 -2.19
N LEU A 62 -20.87 -5.32 -2.83
CA LEU A 62 -20.90 -6.61 -2.16
C LEU A 62 -19.84 -6.68 -1.06
N ALA A 63 -18.59 -6.34 -1.37
CA ALA A 63 -17.52 -6.32 -0.39
C ALA A 63 -17.81 -5.39 0.79
N ALA A 64 -18.36 -4.19 0.52
CA ALA A 64 -18.67 -3.20 1.54
C ALA A 64 -19.84 -3.61 2.46
N GLU A 65 -20.80 -4.38 1.95
CA GLU A 65 -21.93 -4.93 2.71
C GLU A 65 -21.52 -6.17 3.52
N VAL A 66 -20.74 -7.07 2.94
CA VAL A 66 -20.32 -8.34 3.59
C VAL A 66 -19.37 -8.09 4.75
N ARG A 67 -18.40 -7.18 4.61
CA ARG A 67 -17.47 -6.79 5.69
C ARG A 67 -17.57 -5.30 5.98
N PRO A 68 -18.56 -4.89 6.79
CA PRO A 68 -18.77 -3.51 7.13
C PRO A 68 -17.83 -3.04 8.26
N ASP A 69 -16.70 -3.69 8.49
CA ASP A 69 -15.75 -3.37 9.54
C ASP A 69 -14.35 -3.10 8.99
N ILE A 70 -14.01 -3.63 7.82
CA ILE A 70 -12.68 -3.52 7.23
C ILE A 70 -12.54 -2.37 6.21
N LEU A 71 -11.28 -1.98 5.98
CA LEU A 71 -10.91 -1.10 4.89
C LEU A 71 -10.96 -1.84 3.55
N ILE A 72 -11.56 -1.24 2.54
CA ILE A 72 -11.55 -1.75 1.16
C ILE A 72 -10.71 -0.82 0.31
N LEU A 73 -9.60 -1.34 -0.21
CA LEU A 73 -8.78 -0.68 -1.20
C LEU A 73 -9.32 -1.05 -2.59
N VAL A 74 -9.59 -0.08 -3.45
CA VAL A 74 -10.15 -0.35 -4.78
C VAL A 74 -9.19 0.09 -5.88
N ASP A 75 -8.77 -0.85 -6.71
CA ASP A 75 -7.97 -0.61 -7.91
C ASP A 75 -8.88 -0.74 -9.15
N GLY A 76 -8.89 0.28 -10.01
CA GLY A 76 -9.68 0.28 -11.25
C GLY A 76 -11.04 0.98 -11.19
N LEU A 77 -11.49 1.46 -10.02
CA LEU A 77 -12.66 2.34 -9.89
C LEU A 77 -12.33 3.65 -9.17
N ALA A 78 -12.85 4.75 -9.70
CA ALA A 78 -12.93 6.01 -8.97
C ALA A 78 -14.06 5.93 -7.92
N ALA A 79 -13.77 5.30 -6.78
CA ALA A 79 -14.71 5.19 -5.68
C ALA A 79 -14.06 5.60 -4.36
N ARG A 80 -14.84 6.29 -3.53
CA ARG A 80 -14.43 6.73 -2.20
C ARG A 80 -15.64 6.73 -1.28
N GLY A 81 -15.43 6.27 -0.06
CA GLY A 81 -16.44 6.26 1.00
C GLY A 81 -15.74 6.09 2.34
N ARG A 82 -16.44 6.10 3.47
CA ARG A 82 -15.81 6.09 4.81
C ARG A 82 -14.67 5.08 4.96
N ARG A 83 -14.89 3.84 4.52
CA ARG A 83 -13.92 2.72 4.51
C ARG A 83 -13.50 2.25 3.11
N ILE A 84 -13.89 2.99 2.07
CA ILE A 84 -13.47 2.67 0.69
C ILE A 84 -12.43 3.71 0.29
N ARG A 85 -11.23 3.24 -0.05
CA ARG A 85 -10.11 4.09 -0.46
C ARG A 85 -9.57 3.61 -1.80
N PRO A 86 -9.21 4.53 -2.71
CA PRO A 86 -8.62 4.11 -3.97
C PRO A 86 -7.19 3.59 -3.75
N LEU A 87 -6.86 2.52 -4.45
CA LEU A 87 -5.50 2.04 -4.65
C LEU A 87 -5.02 2.54 -6.02
N LEU A 88 -4.06 3.45 -5.99
CA LEU A 88 -3.65 4.30 -7.09
C LEU A 88 -2.28 3.90 -7.63
N ARG A 89 -1.97 4.42 -8.81
CA ARG A 89 -0.64 4.39 -9.41
C ARG A 89 0.00 5.78 -9.35
N PRO A 90 1.34 5.87 -9.38
CA PRO A 90 2.05 7.14 -9.40
C PRO A 90 1.59 8.05 -10.55
N GLY A 91 1.48 9.35 -10.29
CA GLY A 91 0.91 10.33 -11.22
C GLY A 91 -0.61 10.52 -11.10
N ALA A 92 -1.31 9.70 -10.32
CA ALA A 92 -2.71 9.96 -10.01
C ALA A 92 -2.86 11.16 -9.06
N ALA A 93 -3.60 12.18 -9.49
CA ALA A 93 -3.93 13.38 -8.72
C ALA A 93 -5.15 13.18 -7.81
N ALA A 94 -5.14 12.13 -7.00
CA ALA A 94 -6.25 11.80 -6.11
C ALA A 94 -5.74 11.30 -4.76
N ARG A 95 -6.43 11.63 -3.68
CA ARG A 95 -6.04 11.18 -2.34
C ARG A 95 -6.35 9.69 -2.13
N GLY A 96 -5.35 8.89 -1.76
CA GLY A 96 -5.48 7.43 -1.65
C GLY A 96 -4.21 6.69 -1.24
N TYR A 97 -4.23 5.37 -1.40
CA TYR A 97 -3.06 4.50 -1.22
C TYR A 97 -2.37 4.31 -2.57
N TYR A 98 -1.04 4.19 -2.61
CA TYR A 98 -0.31 4.03 -3.87
C TYR A 98 0.51 2.74 -3.88
N LEU A 99 0.53 2.06 -5.04
CA LEU A 99 1.54 1.05 -5.33
C LEU A 99 2.76 1.73 -5.94
N VAL A 100 3.93 1.43 -5.41
CA VAL A 100 5.17 2.11 -5.78
C VAL A 100 6.26 1.08 -6.03
N GLU A 101 6.75 1.05 -7.26
CA GLU A 101 7.75 0.10 -7.73
C GLU A 101 9.16 0.68 -7.78
N SER A 102 9.33 2.00 -7.69
CA SER A 102 10.65 2.62 -7.70
C SER A 102 10.69 3.97 -7.00
N ARG A 103 11.90 4.51 -6.80
CA ARG A 103 12.07 5.84 -6.21
C ARG A 103 11.64 6.96 -7.15
N GLU A 104 11.76 6.77 -8.47
CA GLU A 104 11.25 7.68 -9.50
C GLU A 104 9.72 7.74 -9.46
N GLN A 105 9.07 6.62 -9.13
CA GLN A 105 7.63 6.57 -8.89
C GLN A 105 7.24 7.39 -7.65
N LEU A 106 8.00 7.33 -6.55
CA LEU A 106 7.75 8.17 -5.37
C LEU A 106 7.75 9.67 -5.69
N ARG A 107 8.70 10.13 -6.52
CA ARG A 107 8.81 11.55 -6.91
C ARG A 107 7.58 12.08 -7.65
N ARG A 108 6.78 11.19 -8.24
CA ARG A 108 5.55 11.54 -8.99
C ARG A 108 4.29 11.56 -8.12
N ILE A 109 4.42 11.31 -6.82
CA ILE A 109 3.31 11.30 -5.88
C ILE A 109 3.35 12.61 -5.07
N ASP A 110 2.24 13.34 -5.08
CA ASP A 110 2.06 14.44 -4.13
C ASP A 110 1.88 13.86 -2.72
N GLY A 111 2.82 14.14 -1.82
CA GLY A 111 2.78 13.68 -0.44
C GLY A 111 1.50 14.09 0.31
N GLY A 112 0.83 15.17 -0.07
CA GLY A 112 -0.46 15.59 0.50
C GLY A 112 -1.65 14.73 0.12
N LEU A 113 -1.52 13.94 -0.94
CA LEU A 113 -2.54 13.02 -1.43
C LEU A 113 -2.30 11.58 -0.95
N ALA A 114 -1.09 11.23 -0.50
CA ALA A 114 -0.78 9.89 -0.04
C ALA A 114 -1.35 9.61 1.38
N GLU A 115 -2.33 8.72 1.47
CA GLU A 115 -2.79 8.14 2.74
C GLU A 115 -1.89 6.95 3.17
N GLY A 116 -1.34 6.23 2.20
CA GLY A 116 -0.36 5.18 2.42
C GLY A 116 0.35 4.73 1.15
N LEU A 117 1.44 3.99 1.32
CA LEU A 117 2.30 3.52 0.24
C LEU A 117 2.58 2.04 0.43
N PHE A 118 2.41 1.24 -0.62
CA PHE A 118 2.88 -0.13 -0.69
C PHE A 118 4.09 -0.18 -1.63
N LEU A 119 5.26 -0.42 -1.05
CA LEU A 119 6.52 -0.46 -1.78
C LEU A 119 6.76 -1.87 -2.31
N TYR A 120 7.10 -2.00 -3.59
CA TYR A 120 7.59 -3.27 -4.13
C TYR A 120 9.07 -3.44 -3.77
N ALA A 121 9.34 -3.92 -2.55
CA ALA A 121 10.67 -3.90 -1.93
C ALA A 121 11.80 -4.49 -2.78
N ARG A 122 11.50 -5.49 -3.63
CA ARG A 122 12.50 -6.12 -4.52
C ARG A 122 13.14 -5.13 -5.51
N ASN A 123 12.47 -4.02 -5.82
CA ASN A 123 12.92 -3.03 -6.79
C ASN A 123 13.66 -1.84 -6.14
N PHE A 124 13.87 -1.86 -4.83
CA PHE A 124 14.57 -0.82 -4.09
C PHE A 124 15.88 -1.35 -3.51
N ASP A 125 16.78 -0.42 -3.16
CA ASP A 125 17.94 -0.75 -2.33
C ASP A 125 17.47 -1.35 -0.99
N GLN A 126 18.01 -2.53 -0.64
CA GLN A 126 17.53 -3.29 0.52
C GLN A 126 17.90 -2.64 1.86
N ALA A 127 19.04 -1.94 1.93
CA ALA A 127 19.42 -1.20 3.13
C ALA A 127 18.47 -0.02 3.34
N TRP A 128 18.14 0.72 2.29
CA TRP A 128 17.15 1.79 2.34
C TRP A 128 15.76 1.29 2.74
N ILE A 129 15.30 0.15 2.18
CA ILE A 129 14.04 -0.47 2.59
C ILE A 129 14.06 -0.82 4.08
N ALA A 130 15.13 -1.43 4.58
CA ALA A 130 15.25 -1.78 5.99
C ALA A 130 15.16 -0.54 6.92
N GLU A 131 15.76 0.58 6.54
CA GLU A 131 15.65 1.85 7.26
C GLU A 131 14.23 2.46 7.17
N ALA A 132 13.61 2.42 5.99
CA ALA A 132 12.25 2.89 5.75
C ALA A 132 11.23 2.17 6.62
N LEU A 133 11.32 0.85 6.62
CA LEU A 133 10.43 -0.05 7.33
C LEU A 133 10.68 -0.08 8.84
N GLY A 134 11.95 0.09 9.25
CA GLY A 134 12.34 0.22 10.65
C GLY A 134 12.02 1.58 11.27
N GLY A 135 11.46 2.53 10.52
CA GLY A 135 11.16 3.88 11.01
C GLY A 135 12.40 4.70 11.34
N ARG A 136 13.57 4.32 10.81
CA ARG A 136 14.87 4.95 11.11
C ARG A 136 15.26 6.02 10.10
N LEU A 137 14.52 6.19 9.01
CA LEU A 137 14.73 7.29 8.08
C LEU A 137 14.64 8.62 8.83
N LYS A 138 15.64 9.47 8.60
CA LYS A 138 15.67 10.84 9.09
C LYS A 138 15.54 11.79 7.91
N CYS A 139 14.90 12.92 8.16
CA CYS A 139 14.80 13.99 7.20
C CYS A 139 15.14 15.31 7.90
N ASP A 140 16.32 15.83 7.58
CA ASP A 140 16.83 17.07 8.20
C ASP A 140 16.07 18.32 7.71
N GLY A 141 15.30 18.19 6.62
CA GLY A 141 14.62 19.30 5.94
C GLY A 141 13.09 19.29 5.99
N CYS A 142 12.44 18.36 6.71
CA CYS A 142 10.97 18.40 6.87
C CYS A 142 10.56 18.89 8.25
N SER A 143 9.63 19.84 8.31
CA SER A 143 8.99 20.21 9.56
C SER A 143 8.04 19.07 10.00
N PRO A 144 8.11 18.59 11.24
CA PRO A 144 7.18 17.59 11.74
C PRO A 144 5.72 18.08 11.68
N PRO A 145 4.76 17.22 11.29
CA PRO A 145 4.92 15.82 10.93
C PRO A 145 5.33 15.61 9.45
N CYS A 146 6.43 14.89 9.25
CA CYS A 146 6.91 14.48 7.93
C CYS A 146 5.94 13.47 7.31
N ARG A 147 5.46 13.68 6.07
CA ARG A 147 4.57 12.70 5.42
C ARG A 147 5.37 11.52 4.91
N ALA A 148 4.70 10.39 4.66
CA ALA A 148 5.37 9.15 4.24
C ALA A 148 6.18 9.32 2.94
N VAL A 149 5.65 10.03 1.94
CA VAL A 149 6.38 10.30 0.68
C VAL A 149 7.61 11.17 0.95
N ASP A 150 7.45 12.24 1.72
CA ASP A 150 8.53 13.18 2.05
C ASP A 150 9.67 12.44 2.77
N LEU A 151 9.33 11.62 3.77
CA LEU A 151 10.29 10.80 4.52
C LEU A 151 11.09 9.85 3.60
N LEU A 152 10.40 9.18 2.68
CA LEU A 152 11.02 8.23 1.76
C LEU A 152 11.90 8.93 0.70
N LEU A 153 11.57 10.16 0.32
CA LEU A 153 12.35 10.96 -0.64
C LEU A 153 13.53 11.68 0.00
N CYS A 154 13.39 12.12 1.26
CA CYS A 154 14.31 13.01 1.95
C CYS A 154 15.60 12.34 2.44
N ASN A 155 15.66 11.00 2.46
CA ASN A 155 16.92 10.32 2.72
C ASN A 155 17.87 10.52 1.53
N ALA A 156 18.61 11.63 1.54
CA ALA A 156 19.84 11.79 0.80
C ALA A 156 20.86 10.88 1.48
N TYR A 157 21.38 9.91 0.73
CA TYR A 157 22.59 9.19 1.12
C TYR A 157 23.62 10.20 1.63
N ARG A 158 23.81 10.31 2.95
CA ARG A 158 25.11 10.70 3.49
C ARG A 158 26.00 9.51 3.19
N GLU A 159 26.69 9.61 2.06
CA GLU A 159 27.98 8.98 1.78
C GLU A 159 28.18 7.62 2.47
N LEU A 160 27.84 6.54 1.76
CA LEU A 160 28.74 5.39 1.78
C LEU A 160 29.98 5.76 0.93
N GLU A 161 30.69 6.82 1.35
CA GLU A 161 32.10 6.96 0.98
C GLU A 161 32.82 5.85 1.75
N VAL A 162 33.21 4.83 0.99
CA VAL A 162 34.22 3.89 1.43
C VAL A 162 35.51 4.70 1.58
N VAL A 163 35.94 4.95 2.82
CA VAL A 163 37.33 5.32 3.15
C VAL A 163 38.02 4.07 3.68
#